data_AF-U5DE86-F1
#
_entry.id   AF-U5DE86-F1
#
_cell.length_a   1.000
_cell.length_b   1.000
_cell.length_c   1.000
_cell.angle_alpha   90.00
_cell.angle_beta   90.00
_cell.angle_gamma   90.00
#
_symmetry.space_group_name_H-M   'P 1'
#
loop_
_entity.id
_entity.type
_entity.pdbx_description
1 polymer ?
#
loop_
_entity_poly.entity_id
_entity_poly.type
_entity_poly.pdbx_seq_one_letter_code
_entity_poly.pdbx_strand_id
1 'polypeptide(L)'
;MEFVVFLLQGTYQHHKELKAAQGIKITAQGLEHAIAGTQLYVVGPDDDLEDIKDEAMQDMKTVMNKIDKSGEGVCVQSSTLGSLEALLEFLKSPAVNIPVSGISIGPVHKKDVMRASVMLERKKKEYATILAFDVKVTPEAQELAEETGVTIFTADIIYHLFDQFKAYIDNLKEDKKKESADEAIFPCVLKIMPNCVFNKKDPIIVGVEILEGIAKAFLGRLHEVLALAAELPLEPYNGVGKGWGTLSN
;
A
#
# COMPACT_ATOMS: atom_id res chain seq x y z
N MET A 1 -19.16 38.07 12.92
CA MET A 1 -19.08 36.66 13.34
C MET A 1 -19.97 36.50 14.55
N GLU A 2 -20.89 35.55 14.55
CA GLU A 2 -21.65 35.20 15.76
C GLU A 2 -21.05 33.92 16.38
N PHE A 3 -20.82 33.96 17.69
CA PHE A 3 -20.26 32.84 18.44
C PHE A 3 -21.39 32.14 19.21
N VAL A 4 -21.48 30.82 19.11
CA VAL A 4 -22.50 30.03 19.82
C VAL A 4 -21.80 29.10 20.81
N VAL A 5 -22.21 29.14 22.08
CA VAL A 5 -21.61 28.31 23.15
C VAL A 5 -22.44 27.06 23.39
N PHE A 6 -21.75 25.98 23.75
CA PHE A 6 -22.38 24.72 24.16
C PHE A 6 -22.57 24.68 25.69
N LEU A 7 -23.81 24.47 26.13
CA LEU A 7 -24.14 23.89 27.43
C LEU A 7 -24.68 22.48 27.18
N LEU A 8 -24.28 21.51 28.00
CA LEU A 8 -24.75 20.11 28.01
C LEU A 8 -26.26 20.04 28.29
N GLN A 9 -27.11 20.49 27.36
CA GLN A 9 -28.55 20.28 27.25
C GLN A 9 -29.08 21.08 26.03
N GLY A 10 -28.98 20.48 24.84
CA GLY A 10 -29.87 20.65 23.67
C GLY A 10 -30.15 22.05 23.07
N THR A 11 -29.70 23.13 23.68
CA THR A 11 -30.10 24.50 23.35
C THR A 11 -28.87 25.37 23.15
N TYR A 12 -28.80 26.05 22.02
CA TYR A 12 -27.69 26.91 21.64
C TYR A 12 -27.93 28.33 22.16
N GLN A 13 -26.94 28.88 22.88
CA GLN A 13 -26.96 30.28 23.30
C GLN A 13 -26.01 31.09 22.43
N HIS A 14 -26.50 32.23 21.90
CA HIS A 14 -25.68 33.17 21.14
C HIS A 14 -24.92 34.08 22.10
N HIS A 15 -23.62 34.24 21.85
CA HIS A 15 -22.73 35.10 22.61
C HIS A 15 -22.07 36.13 21.70
N LYS A 16 -21.96 37.36 22.19
CA LYS A 16 -21.25 38.45 21.50
C LYS A 16 -19.74 38.33 21.65
N GLU A 17 -19.29 37.89 22.81
CA GLU A 17 -17.88 37.70 23.15
C GLU A 17 -17.71 36.48 24.06
N LEU A 18 -16.55 35.84 23.97
CA LEU A 18 -16.20 34.66 24.76
C LEU A 18 -14.74 34.75 25.20
N LYS A 19 -14.41 34.09 26.31
CA LYS A 19 -13.05 33.97 26.83
C LYS A 19 -12.63 32.50 26.88
N ALA A 20 -11.38 32.21 26.53
CA ALA A 20 -10.83 30.86 26.64
C ALA A 20 -10.80 30.37 28.10
N ALA A 21 -10.86 29.06 28.37
CA ALA A 21 -10.98 27.94 27.44
C ALA A 21 -12.43 27.41 27.36
N GLN A 22 -13.04 27.46 26.17
CA GLN A 22 -14.42 27.02 25.94
C GLN A 22 -14.53 26.35 24.56
N GLY A 23 -15.35 25.30 24.47
CA GLY A 23 -15.76 24.72 23.19
C GLY A 23 -16.92 25.51 22.59
N ILE A 24 -16.77 25.96 21.35
CA ILE A 24 -17.73 26.85 20.68
C ILE A 24 -18.13 26.30 19.32
N LYS A 25 -19.35 26.62 18.89
CA LYS A 25 -19.82 26.44 17.53
C LYS A 25 -19.83 27.80 16.85
N ILE A 26 -19.11 27.90 15.74
CA ILE A 26 -19.05 29.12 14.94
C ILE A 26 -19.96 28.96 13.75
N THR A 27 -20.76 29.99 13.46
CA THR A 27 -21.59 30.05 12.24
C THR A 27 -21.16 31.26 11.44
N ALA A 28 -20.69 31.02 10.21
CA ALA A 28 -20.27 32.04 9.26
C ALA A 28 -20.47 31.51 7.83
N GLN A 29 -20.49 32.43 6.87
CA GLN A 29 -20.48 32.09 5.44
C GLN A 29 -19.05 31.68 5.02
N GLY A 30 -18.93 30.80 4.01
CA GLY A 30 -17.62 30.41 3.47
C GLY A 30 -16.90 29.32 4.26
N LEU A 31 -17.60 28.59 5.13
CA LEU A 31 -17.03 27.50 5.94
C LEU A 31 -17.18 26.11 5.28
N GLU A 32 -17.71 26.03 4.07
CA GLU A 32 -18.02 24.78 3.36
C GLU A 32 -16.75 23.95 3.05
N HIS A 33 -15.62 24.64 2.90
CA HIS A 33 -14.32 24.03 2.62
C HIS A 33 -13.36 24.09 3.83
N ALA A 34 -13.87 24.43 5.02
CA ALA A 34 -13.07 24.44 6.23
C ALA A 34 -12.65 23.01 6.59
N ILE A 35 -11.37 22.84 6.93
CA ILE A 35 -10.80 21.55 7.27
C ILE A 35 -10.78 21.40 8.79
N ALA A 36 -11.39 20.33 9.30
CA ALA A 36 -11.34 20.06 10.73
C ALA A 36 -9.89 19.80 11.19
N GLY A 37 -9.49 20.46 12.28
CA GLY A 37 -8.15 20.38 12.84
C GLY A 37 -7.21 21.51 12.42
N THR A 38 -7.63 22.44 11.56
CA THR A 38 -6.86 23.66 11.26
C THR A 38 -7.03 24.71 12.35
N GLN A 39 -6.05 25.60 12.45
CA GLN A 39 -6.08 26.72 13.39
C GLN A 39 -7.09 27.79 12.97
N LEU A 40 -7.61 28.52 13.96
CA LEU A 40 -8.55 29.62 13.77
C LEU A 40 -7.93 30.91 14.32
N TYR A 41 -7.77 31.90 13.46
CA TYR A 41 -7.22 33.20 13.81
C TYR A 41 -8.29 34.29 13.74
N VAL A 42 -8.12 35.32 14.57
CA VAL A 42 -8.89 36.56 14.51
C VAL A 42 -7.97 37.61 13.90
N VAL A 43 -8.35 38.17 12.75
CA VAL A 43 -7.56 39.18 12.05
C VAL A 43 -7.95 40.57 12.57
N GLY A 44 -6.99 41.29 13.13
CA GLY A 44 -7.09 42.68 13.57
C GLY A 44 -6.82 43.69 12.44
N PRO A 45 -7.04 44.99 12.70
CA PRO A 45 -6.88 46.04 11.70
C PRO A 45 -5.42 46.31 11.30
N ASP A 46 -4.46 45.97 12.16
CA ASP A 46 -3.02 46.18 11.94
C ASP A 46 -2.29 44.88 11.54
N ASP A 47 -3.02 43.77 11.41
CA ASP A 47 -2.44 42.47 11.08
C ASP A 47 -2.26 42.32 9.56
N ASP A 48 -1.17 41.68 9.15
CA ASP A 48 -0.98 41.27 7.77
C ASP A 48 -1.80 40.00 7.48
N LEU A 49 -2.80 40.15 6.60
CA LEU A 49 -3.69 39.07 6.20
C LEU A 49 -2.92 37.90 5.54
N GLU A 50 -1.89 38.19 4.76
CA GLU A 50 -1.14 37.13 4.05
C GLU A 50 -0.30 36.31 5.02
N ASP A 51 0.35 36.97 6.00
CA ASP A 51 1.12 36.28 7.03
C ASP A 51 0.23 35.34 7.85
N ILE A 52 -0.96 35.82 8.28
CA ILE A 52 -1.92 34.99 9.04
C ILE A 52 -2.42 33.80 8.21
N LYS A 53 -2.68 33.99 6.91
CA LYS A 53 -3.07 32.88 6.03
C LYS A 53 -1.96 31.83 5.94
N ASP A 54 -0.71 32.27 5.82
CA ASP A 54 0.43 31.37 5.74
C ASP A 54 0.63 30.59 7.04
N GLU A 55 0.44 31.24 8.19
CA GLU A 55 0.45 30.62 9.51
C GLU A 55 -0.67 29.58 9.66
N ALA A 56 -1.90 29.93 9.28
CA ALA A 56 -3.05 29.02 9.31
C ALA A 56 -2.88 27.77 8.43
N MET A 57 -2.07 27.86 7.36
CA MET A 57 -1.78 26.76 6.44
C MET A 57 -0.56 25.93 6.85
N GLN A 58 0.18 26.34 7.88
CA GLN A 58 1.43 25.71 8.28
C GLN A 58 1.26 24.24 8.70
N ASP A 59 0.18 23.93 9.42
CA ASP A 59 -0.12 22.56 9.85
C ASP A 59 -0.34 21.65 8.63
N MET A 60 -1.13 22.10 7.67
CA MET A 60 -1.36 21.36 6.42
C MET A 60 -0.06 21.14 5.64
N LYS A 61 0.79 22.16 5.52
CA LYS A 61 2.12 22.06 4.89
C LYS A 61 2.99 21.02 5.61
N THR A 62 2.94 20.98 6.94
CA THR A 62 3.69 20.02 7.77
C THR A 62 3.25 18.59 7.52
N VAL A 63 1.94 18.33 7.44
CA VAL A 63 1.41 17.01 7.10
C VAL A 63 1.80 16.59 5.68
N MET A 64 1.72 17.50 4.71
CA MET A 64 2.12 17.24 3.33
C MET A 64 3.60 16.87 3.19
N ASN A 65 4.47 17.43 4.04
CA ASN A 65 5.89 17.08 4.08
C ASN A 65 6.17 15.66 4.59
N LYS A 66 5.19 15.00 5.22
CA LYS A 66 5.33 13.61 5.68
C LYS A 66 5.18 12.58 4.54
N ILE A 67 4.75 12.99 3.35
CA ILE A 67 4.53 12.11 2.18
C ILE A 67 5.87 11.72 1.54
N ASP A 68 5.95 10.50 1.01
CA ASP A 68 7.11 10.02 0.27
C ASP A 68 7.22 10.75 -1.09
N LYS A 69 8.37 11.38 -1.33
CA LYS A 69 8.65 12.16 -2.55
C LYS A 69 9.05 11.28 -3.76
N SER A 70 9.30 9.99 -3.57
CA SER A 70 9.54 9.04 -4.66
C SER A 70 8.31 8.85 -5.56
N GLY A 71 7.14 9.22 -5.04
CA GLY A 71 5.86 9.01 -5.69
C GLY A 71 5.41 7.55 -5.67
N GLU A 72 6.06 6.70 -4.87
CA GLU A 72 5.66 5.31 -4.66
C GLU A 72 4.98 5.14 -3.31
N GLY A 73 3.85 4.43 -3.29
CA GLY A 73 3.12 4.18 -2.06
C GLY A 73 1.62 4.31 -2.21
N VAL A 74 0.91 4.02 -1.13
CA VAL A 74 -0.56 4.06 -1.08
C VAL A 74 -1.07 5.50 -1.06
N CYS A 75 -2.31 5.70 -1.51
CA CYS A 75 -3.03 6.94 -1.32
C CYS A 75 -3.87 6.87 -0.03
N VAL A 76 -3.92 7.96 0.73
CA VAL A 76 -4.64 8.03 2.01
C VAL A 76 -5.70 9.12 1.98
N GLN A 77 -6.91 8.79 2.44
CA GLN A 77 -8.04 9.70 2.54
C GLN A 77 -8.58 9.72 3.97
N SER A 78 -8.94 10.91 4.48
CA SER A 78 -9.41 11.09 5.86
C SER A 78 -10.46 12.21 5.97
N SER A 79 -11.31 12.17 7.01
CA SER A 79 -12.31 13.21 7.28
C SER A 79 -11.72 14.49 7.89
N THR A 80 -10.66 14.37 8.69
CA THR A 80 -10.03 15.49 9.40
C THR A 80 -8.51 15.48 9.22
N LEU A 81 -7.87 16.62 9.51
CA LEU A 81 -6.41 16.73 9.53
C LEU A 81 -5.80 15.86 10.64
N GLY A 82 -6.37 15.89 11.84
CA GLY A 82 -5.86 15.12 12.99
C GLY A 82 -5.91 13.60 12.77
N SER A 83 -6.98 13.09 12.16
CA SER A 83 -7.06 11.67 11.81
C SER A 83 -6.10 11.29 10.68
N LEU A 84 -5.83 12.21 9.75
CA LEU A 84 -4.84 12.00 8.70
C LEU A 84 -3.43 11.90 9.29
N GLU A 85 -3.10 12.77 10.24
CA GLU A 85 -1.82 12.72 10.95
C GLU A 85 -1.62 11.42 11.71
N ALA A 86 -2.63 11.00 12.48
CA ALA A 86 -2.59 9.75 13.23
C ALA A 86 -2.41 8.53 12.31
N LEU A 87 -3.10 8.52 11.17
CA LEU A 87 -2.97 7.45 10.18
C LEU A 87 -1.58 7.44 9.54
N LEU A 88 -1.02 8.59 9.18
CA LEU A 88 0.34 8.69 8.62
C LEU A 88 1.41 8.25 9.64
N GLU A 89 1.28 8.63 10.91
CA GLU A 89 2.20 8.22 11.98
C GLU A 89 2.17 6.70 12.15
N PHE A 90 0.96 6.12 12.12
CA PHE A 90 0.78 4.68 12.22
C PHE A 90 1.40 3.92 11.04
N LEU A 91 1.20 4.39 9.80
CA LEU A 91 1.77 3.77 8.59
C LEU A 91 3.30 3.83 8.53
N LYS A 92 3.89 4.89 9.11
CA LYS A 92 5.36 5.05 9.23
C LYS A 92 5.98 4.20 10.33
N SER A 93 5.18 3.63 11.22
CA SER A 93 5.71 2.85 12.33
C SER A 93 6.56 1.67 11.82
N PRO A 94 7.64 1.27 12.51
CA PRO A 94 8.55 0.21 12.05
C PRO A 94 7.87 -1.16 11.85
N ALA A 95 6.75 -1.39 12.53
CA ALA A 95 5.97 -2.61 12.40
C ALA A 95 5.20 -2.70 11.07
N VAL A 96 5.00 -1.56 10.41
CA VAL A 96 4.15 -1.40 9.24
C VAL A 96 4.98 -1.00 8.02
N ASN A 97 5.69 0.13 8.12
CA ASN A 97 6.58 0.69 7.10
C ASN A 97 5.96 0.72 5.70
N ILE A 98 4.76 1.31 5.58
CA ILE A 98 4.07 1.48 4.30
C ILE A 98 4.34 2.88 3.77
N PRO A 99 4.92 3.04 2.57
CA PRO A 99 5.11 4.35 1.97
C PRO A 99 3.77 4.93 1.53
N VAL A 100 3.62 6.24 1.70
CA VAL A 100 2.42 7.01 1.31
C VAL A 100 2.83 7.97 0.21
N SER A 101 2.17 7.89 -0.94
CA SER A 101 2.47 8.71 -2.13
C SER A 101 1.51 9.88 -2.31
N GLY A 102 0.33 9.82 -1.69
CA GLY A 102 -0.68 10.87 -1.81
C GLY A 102 -1.61 10.91 -0.61
N ILE A 103 -2.03 12.12 -0.25
CA ILE A 103 -3.03 12.34 0.81
C ILE A 103 -4.11 13.27 0.31
N SER A 104 -5.32 13.13 0.85
CA SER A 104 -6.43 14.06 0.62
C SER A 104 -7.44 14.00 1.77
N ILE A 105 -8.18 15.10 1.95
CA ILE A 105 -9.18 15.24 3.01
C ILE A 105 -10.56 15.33 2.37
N GLY A 106 -11.54 14.61 2.93
CA GLY A 106 -12.91 14.52 2.43
C GLY A 106 -13.19 13.20 1.70
N PRO A 107 -14.31 13.08 0.96
CA PRO A 107 -14.66 11.86 0.23
C PRO A 107 -13.63 11.46 -0.83
N VAL A 108 -13.59 10.17 -1.16
CA VAL A 108 -12.77 9.65 -2.27
C VAL A 108 -13.45 9.93 -3.61
N HIS A 109 -12.74 10.55 -4.54
CA HIS A 109 -13.23 10.91 -5.87
C HIS A 109 -12.43 10.23 -6.98
N LYS A 110 -12.93 10.32 -8.24
CA LYS A 110 -12.25 9.77 -9.43
C LYS A 110 -10.77 10.18 -9.54
N LYS A 111 -10.44 11.43 -9.19
CA LYS A 111 -9.07 11.96 -9.24
C LYS A 111 -8.10 11.18 -8.34
N ASP A 112 -8.60 10.67 -7.21
CA ASP A 112 -7.80 9.96 -6.22
C ASP A 112 -7.53 8.53 -6.71
N VAL A 113 -8.52 7.91 -7.37
CA VAL A 113 -8.38 6.62 -8.06
C VAL A 113 -7.39 6.71 -9.22
N MET A 114 -7.48 7.75 -10.05
CA MET A 114 -6.51 7.97 -11.14
C MET A 114 -5.08 8.17 -10.63
N ARG A 115 -4.91 8.77 -9.44
CA ARG A 115 -3.59 8.89 -8.83
C ARG A 115 -3.07 7.52 -8.37
N ALA A 116 -3.91 6.72 -7.73
CA ALA A 116 -3.54 5.40 -7.25
C ALA A 116 -3.25 4.42 -8.39
N SER A 117 -3.93 4.54 -9.54
CA SER A 117 -3.73 3.66 -10.70
C SER A 117 -2.34 3.76 -11.31
N VAL A 118 -1.63 4.88 -11.12
CA VAL A 118 -0.22 5.05 -11.56
C VAL A 118 0.69 3.96 -10.97
N MET A 119 0.36 3.42 -9.80
CA MET A 119 1.15 2.34 -9.19
C MET A 119 1.06 1.03 -9.96
N LEU A 120 -0.05 0.79 -10.68
CA LEU A 120 -0.21 -0.38 -11.56
C LEU A 120 0.75 -0.31 -12.75
N GLU A 121 0.88 0.86 -13.36
CA GLU A 121 1.82 1.10 -14.48
C GLU A 121 3.27 0.87 -14.04
N ARG A 122 3.60 1.22 -12.79
CA ARG A 122 4.92 0.98 -12.18
C ARG A 122 5.14 -0.47 -11.73
N LYS A 123 4.23 -1.39 -12.03
CA LYS A 123 4.25 -2.81 -11.60
C LYS A 123 4.26 -3.01 -10.07
N LYS A 124 3.74 -2.04 -9.30
CA LYS A 124 3.61 -2.10 -7.84
C LYS A 124 2.15 -2.23 -7.44
N LYS A 125 1.56 -3.39 -7.75
CA LYS A 125 0.14 -3.69 -7.50
C LYS A 125 -0.24 -3.57 -6.01
N GLU A 126 0.71 -3.85 -5.11
CA GLU A 126 0.56 -3.63 -3.67
C GLU A 126 0.20 -2.19 -3.30
N TYR A 127 0.71 -1.21 -4.05
CA TYR A 127 0.55 0.22 -3.78
C TYR A 127 -0.58 0.86 -4.59
N ALA A 128 -1.21 0.13 -5.50
CA ALA A 128 -2.40 0.54 -6.23
C ALA A 128 -3.65 0.47 -5.32
N THR A 129 -3.57 1.16 -4.20
CA THR A 129 -4.51 1.05 -3.08
C THR A 129 -4.82 2.42 -2.50
N ILE A 130 -6.09 2.63 -2.15
CA ILE A 130 -6.58 3.80 -1.40
C ILE A 130 -7.01 3.34 0.00
N LEU A 131 -6.47 3.99 1.03
CA LEU A 131 -6.85 3.81 2.43
C LEU A 131 -7.78 4.96 2.86
N ALA A 132 -9.08 4.69 2.92
CA ALA A 132 -10.12 5.66 3.25
C ALA A 132 -10.60 5.50 4.69
N PHE A 133 -10.22 6.45 5.55
CA PHE A 133 -10.57 6.47 6.97
C PHE A 133 -11.71 7.45 7.24
N ASP A 134 -12.83 6.95 7.79
CA ASP A 134 -14.00 7.77 8.17
C ASP A 134 -14.52 8.67 7.02
N VAL A 135 -14.44 8.19 5.78
CA VAL A 135 -14.87 8.94 4.58
C VAL A 135 -15.66 8.06 3.62
N LYS A 136 -16.57 8.70 2.91
CA LYS A 136 -17.36 8.05 1.86
C LYS A 136 -16.55 7.95 0.57
N VAL A 137 -16.83 6.90 -0.19
CA VAL A 137 -16.36 6.75 -1.57
C VAL A 137 -17.50 7.14 -2.49
N THR A 138 -17.25 8.02 -3.47
CA THR A 138 -18.31 8.35 -4.43
C THR A 138 -18.56 7.18 -5.38
N PRO A 139 -19.81 6.97 -5.86
CA PRO A 139 -20.12 5.87 -6.79
C PRO A 139 -19.20 5.86 -8.01
N GLU A 140 -18.90 7.05 -8.52
CA GLU A 140 -18.01 7.26 -9.66
C GLU A 140 -16.57 6.81 -9.41
N ALA A 141 -16.09 6.95 -8.17
CA ALA A 141 -14.76 6.51 -7.77
C ALA A 141 -14.72 4.98 -7.63
N GLN A 142 -15.79 4.39 -7.09
CA GLN A 142 -15.92 2.94 -6.95
C GLN A 142 -15.91 2.24 -8.31
N GLU A 143 -16.71 2.72 -9.27
CA GLU A 143 -16.75 2.18 -10.64
C GLU A 143 -15.37 2.22 -11.31
N LEU A 144 -14.68 3.37 -11.20
CA LEU A 144 -13.36 3.53 -11.81
C LEU A 144 -12.30 2.65 -11.14
N ALA A 145 -12.41 2.43 -9.83
CA ALA A 145 -11.48 1.58 -9.10
C ALA A 145 -11.61 0.12 -9.53
N GLU A 146 -12.84 -0.35 -9.73
CA GLU A 146 -13.13 -1.68 -10.26
C GLU A 146 -12.64 -1.86 -11.70
N GLU A 147 -12.83 -0.84 -12.56
CA GLU A 147 -12.36 -0.86 -13.96
C GLU A 147 -10.82 -0.89 -14.05
N THR A 148 -10.15 -0.08 -13.23
CA THR A 148 -8.68 0.07 -13.27
C THR A 148 -7.95 -0.99 -12.46
N GLY A 149 -8.62 -1.68 -11.53
CA GLY A 149 -8.00 -2.63 -10.62
C GLY A 149 -7.32 -1.98 -9.40
N VAL A 150 -7.74 -0.76 -9.04
CA VAL A 150 -7.33 -0.09 -7.79
C VAL A 150 -8.17 -0.63 -6.63
N THR A 151 -7.53 -1.02 -5.54
CA THR A 151 -8.25 -1.51 -4.35
C THR A 151 -8.55 -0.37 -3.38
N ILE A 152 -9.79 -0.23 -2.93
CA ILE A 152 -10.17 0.78 -1.93
C ILE A 152 -10.53 0.08 -0.63
N PHE A 153 -9.82 0.41 0.45
CA PHE A 153 -10.17 -0.02 1.80
C PHE A 153 -10.88 1.11 2.52
N THR A 154 -12.01 0.79 3.17
CA THR A 154 -12.80 1.76 3.94
C THR A 154 -12.99 1.25 5.36
N ALA A 155 -12.77 2.11 6.35
CA ALA A 155 -13.06 1.80 7.75
C ALA A 155 -13.20 3.08 8.59
N ASP A 156 -14.00 2.98 9.65
CA ASP A 156 -14.18 4.07 10.62
C ASP A 156 -13.15 4.01 11.77
N ILE A 157 -12.35 2.93 11.82
CA ILE A 157 -11.33 2.67 12.85
C ILE A 157 -10.00 2.32 12.18
N ILE A 158 -8.92 3.02 12.57
CA ILE A 158 -7.58 2.92 11.96
C ILE A 158 -7.07 1.47 11.95
N TYR A 159 -7.29 0.72 13.03
CA TYR A 159 -6.83 -0.67 13.14
C TYR A 159 -7.49 -1.61 12.12
N HIS A 160 -8.79 -1.46 11.88
CA HIS A 160 -9.48 -2.29 10.88
C HIS A 160 -8.96 -2.02 9.47
N LEU A 161 -8.71 -0.75 9.15
CA LEU A 161 -8.15 -0.35 7.86
C LEU A 161 -6.79 -1.02 7.63
N PHE A 162 -5.97 -1.03 8.68
CA PHE A 162 -4.66 -1.65 8.64
C PHE A 162 -4.73 -3.17 8.52
N ASP A 163 -5.56 -3.84 9.32
CA ASP A 163 -5.69 -5.29 9.28
C ASP A 163 -6.15 -5.77 7.90
N GLN A 164 -7.10 -5.07 7.29
CA GLN A 164 -7.53 -5.30 5.92
C GLN A 164 -6.39 -5.13 4.92
N PHE A 165 -5.63 -4.04 5.02
CA PHE A 165 -4.51 -3.78 4.12
C PHE A 165 -3.37 -4.80 4.29
N LYS A 166 -3.06 -5.17 5.53
CA LYS A 166 -2.02 -6.16 5.84
C LYS A 166 -2.39 -7.53 5.28
N ALA A 167 -3.63 -7.97 5.48
CA ALA A 167 -4.13 -9.21 4.90
C ALA A 167 -4.03 -9.20 3.36
N TYR A 168 -4.33 -8.07 2.72
CA TYR A 168 -4.18 -7.91 1.28
C TYR A 168 -2.72 -8.03 0.81
N ILE A 169 -1.79 -7.38 1.49
CA ILE A 169 -0.36 -7.46 1.16
C ILE A 169 0.20 -8.87 1.37
N ASP A 170 -0.19 -9.53 2.46
CA ASP A 170 0.28 -10.88 2.77
C ASP A 170 -0.26 -11.88 1.73
N ASN A 171 -1.53 -11.78 1.33
CA ASN A 171 -2.11 -12.57 0.24
C ASN A 171 -1.39 -12.32 -1.09
N LEU A 172 -1.11 -11.06 -1.44
CA LEU A 172 -0.36 -10.73 -2.67
C LEU A 172 1.05 -11.33 -2.68
N LYS A 173 1.73 -11.36 -1.53
CA LYS A 173 3.04 -12.00 -1.41
C LYS A 173 2.95 -13.50 -1.58
N GLU A 174 1.92 -14.14 -1.03
CA GLU A 174 1.68 -15.57 -1.22
C GLU A 174 1.39 -15.92 -2.68
N ASP A 175 0.58 -15.11 -3.35
CA ASP A 175 0.24 -15.33 -4.76
C ASP A 175 1.46 -15.13 -5.67
N LYS A 176 2.24 -14.05 -5.47
CA LYS A 176 3.53 -13.86 -6.16
C LYS A 176 4.48 -15.05 -5.91
N LYS A 177 4.51 -15.59 -4.68
CA LYS A 177 5.35 -16.75 -4.34
C LYS A 177 4.89 -18.01 -5.07
N LYS A 178 3.58 -18.25 -5.17
CA LYS A 178 3.02 -19.40 -5.92
C LYS A 178 3.31 -19.28 -7.41
N GLU A 179 3.12 -18.10 -8.01
CA GLU A 179 3.43 -17.84 -9.42
C GLU A 179 4.92 -18.07 -9.71
N SER A 180 5.82 -17.57 -8.86
CA SER A 180 7.26 -17.77 -9.03
C SER A 180 7.72 -19.22 -8.78
N ALA A 181 6.98 -20.01 -7.99
CA ALA A 181 7.32 -21.40 -7.72
C ALA A 181 7.15 -22.31 -8.94
N ASP A 182 6.31 -21.91 -9.90
CA ASP A 182 6.16 -22.63 -11.16
C ASP A 182 7.22 -22.27 -12.21
N GLU A 183 7.83 -21.09 -12.09
CA GLU A 183 8.91 -20.63 -12.97
C GLU A 183 10.32 -21.01 -12.45
N ALA A 184 10.45 -21.32 -11.16
CA ALA A 184 11.73 -21.68 -10.54
C ALA A 184 12.25 -23.05 -11.03
N ILE A 185 13.29 -23.02 -11.87
CA ILE A 185 14.08 -24.21 -12.22
C ILE A 185 15.09 -24.43 -11.10
N PHE A 186 14.86 -25.47 -10.28
CA PHE A 186 15.85 -25.88 -9.29
C PHE A 186 17.00 -26.63 -9.98
N PRO A 187 18.26 -26.39 -9.58
CA PRO A 187 19.40 -27.10 -10.14
C PRO A 187 19.25 -28.60 -9.87
N CYS A 188 19.53 -29.42 -10.90
CA CYS A 188 19.57 -30.87 -10.77
C CYS A 188 20.77 -31.44 -11.52
N VAL A 189 21.32 -32.53 -11.00
CA VAL A 189 22.39 -33.30 -11.63
C VAL A 189 21.80 -34.60 -12.16
N LEU A 190 21.87 -34.78 -13.47
CA LEU A 190 21.32 -35.95 -14.16
C LEU A 190 22.44 -36.83 -14.69
N LYS A 191 22.27 -38.14 -14.56
CA LYS A 191 23.14 -39.15 -15.17
C LYS A 191 22.37 -39.92 -16.22
N ILE A 192 22.84 -39.89 -17.46
CA ILE A 192 22.24 -40.67 -18.55
C ILE A 192 22.54 -42.14 -18.32
N MET A 193 21.49 -42.98 -18.32
CA MET A 193 21.65 -44.40 -18.12
C MET A 193 22.18 -45.09 -19.38
N PRO A 194 23.21 -45.96 -19.26
CA PRO A 194 23.68 -46.78 -20.37
C PRO A 194 22.53 -47.62 -20.93
N ASN A 195 22.40 -47.69 -22.26
CA ASN A 195 21.35 -48.43 -22.98
C ASN A 195 19.91 -47.91 -22.85
N CYS A 196 19.68 -46.75 -22.23
CA CYS A 196 18.35 -46.13 -22.12
C CYS A 196 18.20 -44.93 -23.05
N VAL A 197 18.59 -45.04 -24.31
CA VAL A 197 18.40 -44.00 -25.33
C VAL A 197 17.33 -44.47 -26.31
N PHE A 198 16.11 -43.97 -26.16
CA PHE A 198 14.92 -44.44 -26.90
C PHE A 198 14.74 -43.72 -28.24
N ASN A 199 15.02 -42.42 -28.28
CA ASN A 199 14.98 -41.65 -29.51
C ASN A 199 16.17 -40.68 -29.56
N LYS A 200 16.93 -40.76 -30.65
CA LYS A 200 18.15 -39.97 -30.86
C LYS A 200 17.91 -38.69 -31.65
N LYS A 201 16.71 -38.49 -32.21
CA LYS A 201 16.41 -37.36 -33.07
C LYS A 201 15.00 -36.81 -32.81
N ASP A 202 14.92 -35.49 -32.78
CA ASP A 202 13.79 -34.64 -32.40
C ASP A 202 12.41 -35.33 -32.25
N PRO A 203 11.89 -35.50 -31.02
CA PRO A 203 12.50 -35.15 -29.73
C PRO A 203 13.51 -36.19 -29.23
N ILE A 204 14.59 -35.76 -28.59
CA ILE A 204 15.53 -36.67 -27.91
C ILE A 204 14.82 -37.27 -26.68
N ILE A 205 14.82 -38.60 -26.57
CA ILE A 205 14.22 -39.33 -25.45
C ILE A 205 15.30 -40.23 -24.83
N VAL A 206 15.69 -39.91 -23.59
CA VAL A 206 16.71 -40.62 -22.82
C VAL A 206 16.21 -40.93 -21.40
N GLY A 207 16.55 -42.11 -20.90
CA GLY A 207 16.40 -42.46 -19.50
C GLY A 207 17.54 -41.86 -18.69
N VAL A 208 17.20 -41.17 -17.61
CA VAL A 208 18.15 -40.51 -16.71
C VAL A 208 17.90 -40.94 -15.28
N GLU A 209 18.96 -40.99 -14.49
CA GLU A 209 18.96 -41.09 -13.04
C GLU A 209 19.21 -39.69 -12.46
N ILE A 210 18.40 -39.29 -11.47
CA ILE A 210 18.59 -38.02 -10.76
C ILE A 210 19.59 -38.28 -9.63
N LEU A 211 20.78 -37.68 -9.72
CA LEU A 211 21.82 -37.81 -8.69
C LEU A 211 21.61 -36.81 -7.55
N GLU A 212 21.27 -35.56 -7.89
CA GLU A 212 21.04 -34.47 -6.94
C GLU A 212 19.94 -33.52 -7.46
N GLY A 213 19.18 -32.92 -6.55
CA GLY A 213 18.12 -31.95 -6.86
C GLY A 213 16.79 -32.57 -7.30
N ILE A 214 15.94 -31.75 -7.93
CA ILE A 214 14.61 -32.17 -8.41
C ILE A 214 14.47 -31.76 -9.87
N ALA A 215 14.26 -32.72 -10.76
CA ALA A 215 13.97 -32.45 -12.17
C ALA A 215 12.46 -32.23 -12.37
N LYS A 216 12.06 -31.01 -12.75
CA LYS A 216 10.67 -30.66 -13.10
C LYS A 216 10.55 -30.54 -14.63
N ALA A 217 9.45 -31.03 -15.20
CA ALA A 217 9.21 -30.94 -16.64
C ALA A 217 9.06 -29.47 -17.05
N PHE A 218 9.97 -28.95 -17.87
CA PHE A 218 9.94 -27.59 -18.39
C PHE A 218 9.59 -27.61 -19.88
N LEU A 219 8.58 -26.85 -20.28
CA LEU A 219 8.12 -26.76 -21.68
C LEU A 219 8.90 -25.70 -22.48
N GLY A 220 10.22 -25.62 -22.27
CA GLY A 220 11.12 -24.70 -22.97
C GLY A 220 12.18 -25.44 -23.78
N ARG A 221 12.66 -24.81 -24.87
CA ARG A 221 13.67 -25.40 -25.77
C ARG A 221 14.93 -25.75 -24.97
N LEU A 222 15.28 -27.03 -24.92
CA LEU A 222 16.43 -27.63 -24.22
C LEU A 222 17.82 -27.03 -24.57
N HIS A 223 17.91 -26.14 -25.57
CA HIS A 223 19.19 -25.56 -26.00
C HIS A 223 19.80 -24.58 -24.99
N GLU A 224 19.03 -23.96 -24.10
CA GLU A 224 19.56 -22.97 -23.13
C GLU A 224 19.94 -23.59 -21.78
N VAL A 225 19.30 -24.69 -21.36
CA VAL A 225 19.53 -25.29 -20.03
C VAL A 225 20.85 -26.06 -19.96
N LEU A 226 21.31 -26.65 -21.08
CA LEU A 226 22.59 -27.38 -21.14
C LEU A 226 23.81 -26.45 -21.02
N ALA A 227 23.68 -25.17 -21.35
CA ALA A 227 24.79 -24.21 -21.28
C ALA A 227 25.18 -23.86 -19.83
N LEU A 228 24.20 -23.82 -18.91
CA LEU A 228 24.46 -23.41 -17.53
C LEU A 228 25.19 -24.46 -16.69
N ALA A 229 25.04 -25.75 -17.02
CA ALA A 229 25.69 -26.84 -16.29
C ALA A 229 27.16 -27.06 -16.71
N ALA A 230 27.61 -26.48 -17.83
CA ALA A 230 28.95 -26.70 -18.37
C ALA A 230 30.00 -25.67 -17.90
N GLU A 231 29.60 -24.56 -17.28
CA GLU A 231 30.51 -23.44 -16.95
C GLU A 231 30.73 -23.18 -15.45
N LEU A 232 30.11 -23.94 -14.55
CA LEU A 232 30.36 -23.77 -13.11
C LEU A 232 31.46 -24.74 -12.63
N PRO A 233 32.61 -24.25 -12.14
CA PRO A 233 33.56 -25.09 -11.44
C PRO A 233 32.89 -25.62 -10.16
N LEU A 234 32.79 -26.94 -10.05
CA LEU A 234 32.28 -27.63 -8.87
C LEU A 234 33.25 -27.42 -7.69
N GLU A 235 32.95 -26.47 -6.81
CA GLU A 235 33.51 -26.50 -5.45
C GLU A 235 32.70 -27.49 -4.58
N PRO A 236 33.34 -28.32 -3.74
CA PRO A 236 32.64 -29.28 -2.91
C PRO A 236 31.84 -28.56 -1.81
N TYR A 237 30.52 -28.66 -1.88
CA TYR A 237 29.61 -28.16 -0.86
C TYR A 237 29.66 -29.07 0.38
N ASN A 238 30.43 -28.67 1.39
CA ASN A 238 30.42 -29.31 2.71
C ASN A 238 29.23 -28.79 3.54
N GLY A 239 28.05 -29.36 3.29
CA GLY A 239 26.81 -29.02 3.99
C GLY A 239 26.42 -30.08 5.04
N VAL A 240 26.82 -29.85 6.29
CA VAL A 240 26.28 -30.51 7.49
C VAL A 240 24.75 -30.38 7.50
N GLY A 241 24.08 -31.51 7.71
CA GLY A 241 22.62 -31.62 7.56
C GLY A 241 21.78 -30.80 8.54
N LYS A 242 20.55 -30.54 8.11
CA LYS A 242 19.35 -30.59 8.96
C LYS A 242 18.21 -31.18 8.14
N GLY A 243 17.75 -32.35 8.58
CA GLY A 243 16.66 -33.09 7.96
C GLY A 243 15.34 -32.34 7.99
N TRP A 244 14.52 -32.64 6.99
CA TRP A 244 13.08 -32.38 6.99
C TRP A 244 12.37 -33.66 6.55
N GLY A 245 11.29 -33.93 7.27
CA GLY A 245 10.68 -35.25 7.39
C GLY A 245 10.06 -35.77 6.10
N THR A 246 10.16 -37.09 5.97
CA THR A 246 9.36 -37.92 5.07
C THR A 246 7.88 -37.77 5.41
N LEU A 247 7.10 -37.18 4.51
CA LEU A 247 5.68 -37.45 4.39
C LEU A 247 5.52 -38.60 3.40
N SER A 248 5.16 -39.76 3.94
CA SER A 248 4.75 -40.95 3.20
C SER A 248 3.26 -41.20 3.40
N ASN A 249 2.61 -41.49 2.27
CA ASN A 249 1.21 -41.87 1.99
C ASN A 249 0.15 -40.78 1.97
#